data_AF-W5NLS2-F1
#
_entry.id   AF-W5NLS2-F1
#
_cell.length_a   1.000
_cell.length_b   1.000
_cell.length_c   1.000
_cell.angle_alpha   90.00
_cell.angle_beta   90.00
_cell.angle_gamma   90.00
#
_symmetry.space_group_name_H-M   'P 1'
#
loop_
_entity.id
_entity.type
_entity.pdbx_description
1 polymer ?
#
loop_
_entity_poly.entity_id
_entity_poly.type
_entity_poly.pdbx_seq_one_letter_code
_entity_poly.pdbx_strand_id
1 'polypeptide(L)'
;MERKQSRELLEEAAQEQSVDVLNSGFLLPKSLFDKMYEHQKKGLAFLYEAYKKNKKGVILADDPGMGKTVQIVMFLAGMKNMKQIRSVLLVMPFRLLKNWIEELKKWTPDINFFTFHTTNKHRVRNLNEVKQTGDVLLTTYKMLLTNLQTFSTNNEEAFVWDCVIFDKAHEIKNQSSKSFKAADVIPAKTRFLLSSAPVQNNLQELWSLTHLACQGSLLGTYPTFRKLYENPIMRGREKHASPSEKALGLKTSESLTGVIKPYILRRTKEDIQRESKEQEPDKENPVATDSVKMAQNSKKNDLVVWVYLSPLQERLYKKFISTRCLADLLTNNDSLMKICNHPRLLTVREYSELLDWDELGLDLSHSEFIEDFDENNMFWLPSENLIQESGKIAFL
;
A
#
# COMPACT_ATOMS: atom_id res chain seq x y z
N MET A 1 40.85 24.20 20.25
CA MET A 1 39.83 24.98 20.99
C MET A 1 38.61 25.25 20.10
N GLU A 2 38.79 25.68 18.85
CA GLU A 2 37.71 25.95 17.88
C GLU A 2 36.79 24.75 17.56
N ARG A 3 37.31 23.50 17.52
CA ARG A 3 36.47 22.30 17.34
C ARG A 3 35.61 21.93 18.56
N LYS A 4 35.98 22.40 19.75
CA LYS A 4 35.18 22.23 20.98
C LYS A 4 34.10 23.31 21.04
N GLN A 5 34.45 24.56 20.76
CA GLN A 5 33.49 25.67 20.65
C GLN A 5 32.47 25.46 19.52
N SER A 6 32.87 24.88 18.38
CA SER A 6 31.92 24.56 17.30
C SER A 6 30.99 23.40 17.65
N ARG A 7 31.39 22.48 18.55
CA ARG A 7 30.52 21.43 19.10
C ARG A 7 29.59 21.97 20.19
N GLU A 8 30.08 22.86 21.04
CA GLU A 8 29.29 23.54 22.06
C GLU A 8 28.24 24.48 21.43
N LEU A 9 28.57 25.20 20.36
CA LEU A 9 27.62 26.01 19.58
C LEU A 9 26.58 25.16 18.81
N LEU A 10 26.94 23.93 18.40
CA LEU A 10 26.00 22.97 17.80
C LEU A 10 25.12 22.29 18.86
N GLU A 11 25.62 22.08 20.07
CA GLU A 11 24.85 21.59 21.21
C GLU A 11 23.91 22.66 21.77
N GLU A 12 24.31 23.94 21.76
CA GLU A 12 23.43 25.07 22.11
C GLU A 12 22.36 25.35 21.05
N ALA A 13 22.65 25.09 19.76
CA ALA A 13 21.63 25.11 18.70
C ALA A 13 20.65 23.92 18.76
N ALA A 14 21.00 22.86 19.50
CA ALA A 14 20.23 21.60 19.57
C ALA A 14 19.22 21.53 20.74
N GLN A 15 19.02 22.60 21.51
CA GLN A 15 17.81 22.74 22.35
C GLN A 15 16.65 23.29 21.54
N GLU A 16 16.35 22.63 20.42
CA GLU A 16 15.11 22.85 19.72
C GLU A 16 13.97 22.46 20.67
N GLN A 17 13.13 23.43 21.05
CA GLN A 17 12.00 23.16 21.95
C GLN A 17 11.19 22.00 21.39
N SER A 18 11.14 20.90 22.14
CA SER A 18 10.33 19.74 21.77
C SER A 18 8.90 19.97 22.25
N VAL A 19 7.93 19.64 21.41
CA VAL A 19 6.50 19.80 21.67
C VAL A 19 5.88 18.43 21.92
N ASP A 20 5.02 18.33 22.94
CA ASP A 20 4.21 17.13 23.16
C ASP A 20 3.06 17.08 22.15
N VAL A 21 3.08 16.07 21.29
CA VAL A 21 2.06 15.87 20.27
C VAL A 21 0.76 15.43 20.93
N LEU A 22 -0.22 16.34 20.97
CA LEU A 22 -1.57 16.11 21.51
C LEU A 22 -1.57 15.64 22.98
N ASN A 23 -0.62 16.10 23.81
CA ASN A 23 -0.48 15.71 25.21
C ASN A 23 -0.37 14.18 25.41
N SER A 24 0.19 13.47 24.44
CA SER A 24 0.34 12.02 24.47
C SER A 24 1.59 11.57 25.24
N GLY A 25 2.51 12.50 25.50
CA GLY A 25 3.88 12.26 25.94
C GLY A 25 4.85 12.01 24.79
N PHE A 26 4.41 12.14 23.54
CA PHE A 26 5.28 12.01 22.36
C PHE A 26 5.96 13.34 22.06
N LEU A 27 7.26 13.42 22.33
CA LEU A 27 8.05 14.63 22.09
C LEU A 27 8.59 14.65 20.66
N LEU A 28 8.27 15.71 19.93
CA LEU A 28 8.77 15.97 18.58
C LEU A 28 9.39 17.38 18.51
N PRO A 29 10.53 17.59 17.83
CA PRO A 29 11.08 18.92 17.64
C PRO A 29 10.07 19.87 16.98
N LYS A 30 9.99 21.11 17.46
CA LYS A 30 9.00 22.09 17.02
C LYS A 30 9.01 22.34 15.51
N SER A 31 10.20 22.41 14.88
CA SER A 31 10.30 22.60 13.43
C SER A 31 9.68 21.47 12.59
N LEU A 32 9.66 20.25 13.12
CA LEU A 32 8.99 19.11 12.50
C LEU A 32 7.49 19.15 12.79
N PHE A 33 7.12 19.44 14.04
CA PHE A 33 5.72 19.54 14.48
C PHE A 33 4.92 20.57 13.67
N ASP A 34 5.48 21.76 13.46
CA ASP A 34 4.82 22.87 12.77
C ASP A 34 4.58 22.59 11.28
N LYS A 35 5.33 21.64 10.69
CA LYS A 35 5.15 21.21 9.28
C LYS A 35 4.09 20.13 9.11
N MET A 36 3.54 19.59 10.21
CA MET A 36 2.56 18.51 10.16
C MET A 36 1.12 19.04 10.12
N TYR A 37 0.27 18.38 9.35
CA TYR A 37 -1.17 18.61 9.41
C TYR A 37 -1.79 17.98 10.67
N GLU A 38 -2.93 18.49 11.12
CA GLU A 38 -3.61 18.02 12.34
C GLU A 38 -3.97 16.53 12.29
N HIS A 39 -4.44 16.02 11.15
CA HIS A 39 -4.68 14.59 11.00
C HIS A 39 -3.37 13.80 11.12
N GLN A 40 -2.25 14.32 10.64
CA GLN A 40 -0.98 13.62 10.78
C GLN A 40 -0.55 13.55 12.25
N LYS A 41 -0.72 14.64 13.02
CA LYS A 41 -0.46 14.67 14.48
C LYS A 41 -1.30 13.62 15.23
N LYS A 42 -2.60 13.51 14.91
CA LYS A 42 -3.48 12.44 15.43
C LYS A 42 -2.95 11.04 15.08
N GLY A 43 -2.40 10.87 13.87
CA GLY A 43 -1.79 9.61 13.43
C GLY A 43 -0.53 9.25 14.23
N LEU A 44 0.33 10.23 14.52
CA LEU A 44 1.50 10.01 15.38
C LEU A 44 1.09 9.62 16.80
N ALA A 45 0.14 10.33 17.39
CA ALA A 45 -0.37 10.02 18.72
C ALA A 45 -0.90 8.57 18.79
N PHE A 46 -1.63 8.13 17.76
CA PHE A 46 -2.11 6.74 17.65
C PHE A 46 -0.97 5.71 17.57
N LEU A 47 0.06 5.96 16.75
CA LEU A 47 1.23 5.09 16.65
C LEU A 47 2.02 5.02 17.97
N TYR A 48 2.21 6.17 18.62
CA TYR A 48 2.91 6.26 19.89
C TYR A 48 2.13 5.61 21.03
N GLU A 49 0.82 5.79 21.10
CA GLU A 49 -0.02 5.13 22.09
C GLU A 49 0.07 3.60 21.96
N ALA A 50 0.11 3.08 20.73
CA ALA A 50 0.30 1.66 20.49
C ALA A 50 1.65 1.17 21.02
N TYR A 51 2.73 1.90 20.77
CA TYR A 51 4.05 1.61 21.33
C TYR A 51 4.05 1.67 22.87
N LYS A 52 3.55 2.77 23.45
CA LYS A 52 3.51 3.01 24.91
C LYS A 52 2.71 1.94 25.66
N LYS A 53 1.63 1.44 25.07
CA LYS A 53 0.81 0.36 25.62
C LYS A 53 1.35 -1.05 25.32
N ASN A 54 2.54 -1.17 24.75
CA ASN A 54 3.16 -2.44 24.34
C ASN A 54 2.23 -3.27 23.43
N LYS A 55 1.43 -2.62 22.58
CA LYS A 55 0.62 -3.34 21.58
C LYS A 55 1.58 -4.03 20.60
N LYS A 56 1.25 -5.27 20.22
CA LYS A 56 2.01 -6.02 19.20
C LYS A 56 2.03 -5.32 17.86
N GLY A 57 0.97 -4.59 17.52
CA GLY A 57 0.97 -3.71 16.36
C GLY A 57 -0.36 -3.03 16.11
N VAL A 58 -0.36 -2.13 15.12
CA VAL A 58 -1.55 -1.38 14.67
C VAL A 58 -1.49 -1.13 13.16
N ILE A 59 -2.64 -0.75 12.59
CA ILE A 59 -2.80 -0.47 11.17
C ILE A 59 -3.13 1.01 10.98
N LEU A 60 -2.30 1.71 10.22
CA LEU A 60 -2.57 3.06 9.73
C LEU A 60 -3.18 2.96 8.33
N ALA A 61 -4.50 3.11 8.27
CA ALA A 61 -5.32 2.86 7.10
C ALA A 61 -5.79 4.14 6.39
N ASP A 62 -5.16 5.30 6.58
CA ASP A 62 -5.53 6.57 5.92
C ASP A 62 -5.59 6.46 4.38
N ASP A 63 -6.38 7.30 3.72
CA ASP A 63 -6.45 7.34 2.25
C ASP A 63 -5.11 7.60 1.56
N PRO A 64 -4.97 7.17 0.29
CA PRO A 64 -3.83 7.55 -0.54
C PRO A 64 -3.66 9.08 -0.61
N GLY A 65 -2.43 9.56 -0.38
CA GLY A 65 -2.10 10.98 -0.42
C GLY A 65 -2.20 11.72 0.92
N MET A 66 -2.68 11.09 2.00
CA MET A 66 -2.76 11.73 3.33
C MET A 66 -1.41 11.83 4.08
N GLY A 67 -0.31 11.37 3.49
CA GLY A 67 1.04 11.50 4.04
C GLY A 67 1.41 10.46 5.11
N LYS A 68 1.00 9.19 4.95
CA LYS A 68 1.39 8.10 5.88
C LYS A 68 2.91 7.93 6.02
N THR A 69 3.66 8.12 4.93
CA THR A 69 5.13 8.08 4.94
C THR A 69 5.70 9.15 5.88
N VAL A 70 5.25 10.40 5.74
CA VAL A 70 5.67 11.50 6.63
C VAL A 70 5.29 11.20 8.08
N GLN A 71 4.09 10.65 8.34
CA GLN A 71 3.71 10.27 9.70
C GLN A 71 4.69 9.27 10.34
N ILE A 72 5.15 8.28 9.57
CA ILE A 72 6.15 7.30 10.05
C ILE A 72 7.52 7.95 10.21
N VAL A 73 7.97 8.77 9.27
CA VAL A 73 9.27 9.46 9.38
C VAL A 73 9.32 10.35 10.63
N MET A 74 8.25 11.08 10.91
CA MET A 74 8.13 11.91 12.12
C MET A 74 8.05 11.08 13.40
N PHE A 75 7.33 9.94 13.34
CA PHE A 75 7.33 8.98 14.44
C PHE A 75 8.76 8.49 14.74
N LEU A 76 9.54 8.10 13.72
CA LEU A 76 10.92 7.66 13.89
C LEU A 76 11.81 8.77 14.48
N ALA A 77 11.64 10.01 14.02
CA ALA A 77 12.36 11.17 14.55
C ALA A 77 12.16 11.36 16.05
N GLY A 78 10.90 11.43 16.50
CA GLY A 78 10.60 11.58 17.92
C GLY A 78 11.07 10.39 18.75
N MET A 79 10.85 9.16 18.28
CA MET A 79 11.26 7.96 19.01
C MET A 79 12.77 7.81 19.15
N LYS A 80 13.54 8.23 18.14
CA LYS A 80 15.01 8.28 18.18
C LYS A 80 15.51 9.36 19.13
N ASN A 81 14.92 10.56 19.08
CA ASN A 81 15.26 11.66 19.98
C ASN A 81 15.00 11.27 21.46
N MET A 82 13.84 10.67 21.74
CA MET A 82 13.49 10.14 23.07
C MET A 82 14.25 8.85 23.45
N LYS A 83 15.12 8.32 22.57
CA LYS A 83 15.90 7.08 22.75
C LYS A 83 15.04 5.86 23.11
N GLN A 84 13.80 5.81 22.62
CA GLN A 84 12.85 4.73 22.89
C GLN A 84 13.02 3.55 21.91
N ILE A 85 13.53 3.79 20.70
CA ILE A 85 13.79 2.74 19.71
C ILE A 85 15.22 2.81 19.19
N ARG A 86 15.80 1.65 18.94
CA ARG A 86 17.12 1.48 18.37
C ARG A 86 17.03 0.86 16.98
N SER A 87 16.48 -0.33 16.84
CA SER A 87 16.47 -1.06 15.57
C SER A 87 15.11 -1.00 14.88
N VAL A 88 15.09 -0.51 13.63
CA VAL A 88 13.85 -0.36 12.85
C VAL A 88 14.00 -1.03 11.49
N LEU A 89 13.03 -1.87 11.12
CA LEU A 89 12.95 -2.48 9.80
C LEU A 89 11.77 -1.88 9.02
N LEU A 90 12.07 -1.18 7.93
CA LEU A 90 11.08 -0.70 6.97
C LEU A 90 11.02 -1.68 5.80
N VAL A 91 9.85 -2.28 5.57
CA VAL A 91 9.61 -3.23 4.48
C VAL A 91 8.59 -2.62 3.53
N MET A 92 8.93 -2.51 2.25
CA MET A 92 8.08 -1.85 1.25
C MET A 92 8.15 -2.54 -0.13
N PRO A 93 7.25 -2.23 -1.06
CA PRO A 93 7.42 -2.60 -2.47
C PRO A 93 8.66 -1.91 -3.04
N PHE A 94 9.39 -2.59 -3.93
CA PHE A 94 10.65 -2.09 -4.48
C PHE A 94 10.53 -0.68 -5.09
N ARG A 95 9.42 -0.41 -5.79
CA ARG A 95 9.14 0.89 -6.44
C ARG A 95 9.14 2.07 -5.46
N LEU A 96 8.88 1.84 -4.17
CA LEU A 96 8.82 2.90 -3.17
C LEU A 96 10.16 3.17 -2.49
N LEU A 97 11.17 2.31 -2.68
CA LEU A 97 12.45 2.40 -1.97
C LEU A 97 13.14 3.75 -2.18
N LYS A 98 13.22 4.22 -3.43
CA LYS A 98 13.83 5.53 -3.75
C LYS A 98 13.10 6.68 -3.07
N ASN A 99 11.77 6.68 -3.14
CA ASN A 99 10.94 7.71 -2.51
C ASN A 99 11.12 7.73 -0.98
N TRP A 100 11.16 6.56 -0.33
CA TRP A 100 11.42 6.48 1.12
C TRP A 100 12.79 7.05 1.50
N ILE A 101 13.83 6.80 0.70
CA ILE A 101 15.16 7.37 0.92
C ILE A 101 15.14 8.90 0.81
N GLU A 102 14.45 9.43 -0.21
CA GLU A 102 14.33 10.88 -0.41
C GLU A 102 13.57 11.55 0.75
N GLU A 103 12.47 10.95 1.20
CA GLU A 103 11.69 11.45 2.35
C GLU A 103 12.51 11.40 3.65
N LEU A 104 13.24 10.31 3.94
CA LEU A 104 14.09 10.23 5.12
C LEU A 104 15.19 11.30 5.12
N LYS A 105 15.86 11.52 3.98
CA LYS A 105 16.88 12.57 3.84
C LYS A 105 16.29 13.97 4.02
N LYS A 106 15.10 14.20 3.47
CA LYS A 106 14.43 15.51 3.49
C LYS A 106 13.98 15.89 4.90
N TRP A 107 13.37 14.96 5.62
CA TRP A 107 12.72 15.27 6.89
C TRP A 107 13.59 14.99 8.11
N THR A 108 14.51 14.03 8.02
CA THR A 108 15.32 13.56 9.15
C THR A 108 16.77 13.33 8.72
N PRO A 109 17.51 14.39 8.35
CA PRO A 109 18.90 14.25 7.87
C PRO A 109 19.85 13.66 8.92
N ASP A 110 19.53 13.81 10.20
CA ASP A 110 20.35 13.33 11.32
C ASP A 110 20.10 11.85 11.67
N ILE A 111 19.08 11.22 11.07
CA ILE A 111 18.80 9.79 11.28
C ILE A 111 19.58 8.97 10.27
N ASN A 112 20.46 8.10 10.76
CA ASN A 112 21.14 7.14 9.91
C ASN A 112 20.16 6.06 9.43
N PHE A 113 20.24 5.76 8.14
CA PHE A 113 19.47 4.68 7.54
C PHE A 113 20.29 3.96 6.47
N PHE A 114 19.98 2.68 6.28
CA PHE A 114 20.68 1.81 5.35
C PHE A 114 19.69 1.06 4.47
N THR A 115 20.16 0.58 3.31
CA THR A 115 19.33 -0.21 2.39
C THR A 115 19.85 -1.64 2.29
N PHE A 116 18.95 -2.61 2.40
CA PHE A 116 19.20 -4.02 2.14
C PHE A 116 18.75 -4.39 0.71
N HIS A 117 19.33 -3.73 -0.28
CA HIS A 117 19.02 -4.01 -1.69
C HIS A 117 20.22 -3.88 -2.64
N THR A 118 21.39 -3.57 -2.09
CA THR A 118 22.66 -3.48 -2.82
C THR A 118 23.24 -4.87 -3.10
N THR A 119 24.49 -4.91 -3.56
CA THR A 119 25.26 -6.16 -3.68
C THR A 119 25.36 -6.89 -2.33
N ASN A 120 25.56 -8.22 -2.38
CA ASN A 120 25.52 -9.09 -1.20
C ASN A 120 26.46 -8.61 -0.06
N LYS A 121 27.71 -8.26 -0.39
CA LYS A 121 28.69 -7.75 0.58
C LYS A 121 28.19 -6.51 1.32
N HIS A 122 27.59 -5.55 0.60
CA HIS A 122 27.05 -4.34 1.22
C HIS A 122 25.79 -4.64 2.04
N ARG A 123 24.94 -5.58 1.61
CA ARG A 123 23.73 -5.98 2.35
C ARG A 123 24.07 -6.51 3.74
N VAL A 124 25.03 -7.43 3.84
CA VAL A 124 25.45 -8.02 5.11
C VAL A 124 26.10 -6.97 6.02
N ARG A 125 26.98 -6.13 5.45
CA ARG A 125 27.60 -5.03 6.20
C ARG A 125 26.56 -4.07 6.78
N ASN A 126 25.66 -3.56 5.94
CA ASN A 126 24.61 -2.62 6.34
C ASN A 126 23.69 -3.20 7.43
N LEU A 127 23.32 -4.47 7.31
CA LEU A 127 22.48 -5.15 8.30
C LEU A 127 23.21 -5.29 9.65
N ASN A 128 24.49 -5.67 9.63
CA ASN A 128 25.29 -5.79 10.85
C ASN A 128 25.49 -4.43 11.51
N GLU A 129 25.73 -3.39 10.72
CA GLU A 129 25.84 -2.01 11.21
C GLU A 129 24.54 -1.60 11.92
N VAL A 130 23.38 -1.74 11.28
CA VAL A 130 22.08 -1.41 11.89
C VAL A 130 21.82 -2.19 13.20
N LYS A 131 22.22 -3.46 13.27
CA LYS A 131 22.07 -4.27 14.48
C LYS A 131 22.96 -3.81 15.63
N GLN A 132 24.13 -3.26 15.32
CA GLN A 132 25.10 -2.78 16.31
C GLN A 132 24.81 -1.34 16.75
N THR A 133 24.70 -0.42 15.79
CA THR A 133 24.50 1.02 16.05
C THR A 133 23.07 1.31 16.47
N GLY A 134 22.10 0.55 15.95
CA GLY A 134 20.68 0.79 16.15
C GLY A 134 20.23 1.92 15.24
N ASP A 135 19.85 1.57 14.00
CA ASP A 135 19.42 2.49 12.95
C ASP A 135 18.21 1.95 12.17
N VAL A 136 17.84 2.64 11.09
CA VAL A 136 16.73 2.25 10.21
C VAL A 136 17.26 1.43 9.04
N LEU A 137 16.71 0.23 8.80
CA LEU A 137 17.01 -0.59 7.64
C LEU A 137 15.81 -0.64 6.69
N LEU A 138 16.03 -0.25 5.44
CA LEU A 138 15.04 -0.31 4.37
C LEU A 138 15.26 -1.57 3.54
N THR A 139 14.19 -2.33 3.32
CA THR A 139 14.22 -3.56 2.53
C THR A 139 12.92 -3.75 1.75
N THR A 140 12.89 -4.77 0.89
CA THR A 140 11.69 -5.14 0.14
C THR A 140 11.08 -6.44 0.65
N TYR A 141 9.80 -6.66 0.35
CA TYR A 141 9.12 -7.92 0.67
C TYR A 141 9.85 -9.16 0.13
N LYS A 142 10.42 -9.07 -1.09
CA LYS A 142 11.20 -10.16 -1.69
C LYS A 142 12.50 -10.42 -0.94
N MET A 143 13.17 -9.36 -0.48
CA MET A 143 14.41 -9.47 0.28
C MET A 143 14.17 -10.02 1.68
N LEU A 144 13.11 -9.58 2.36
CA LEU A 144 12.67 -10.15 3.63
C LEU A 144 12.42 -11.65 3.50
N LEU A 145 11.66 -12.06 2.48
CA LEU A 145 11.38 -13.48 2.25
C LEU A 145 12.65 -14.31 2.04
N THR A 146 13.56 -13.84 1.19
CA THR A 146 14.76 -14.61 0.81
C THR A 146 15.84 -14.62 1.88
N ASN A 147 15.87 -13.66 2.81
CA ASN A 147 16.91 -13.53 3.84
C ASN A 147 16.33 -13.50 5.26
N LEU A 148 15.17 -14.13 5.48
CA LEU A 148 14.44 -14.07 6.76
C LEU A 148 15.31 -14.45 7.95
N GLN A 149 16.10 -15.52 7.83
CA GLN A 149 17.00 -15.97 8.89
C GLN A 149 18.02 -14.88 9.25
N THR A 150 18.62 -14.23 8.25
CA THR A 150 19.58 -13.14 8.48
C THR A 150 18.91 -11.94 9.16
N PHE A 151 17.65 -11.64 8.88
CA PHE A 151 16.93 -10.57 9.59
C PHE A 151 16.56 -10.92 11.04
N SER A 152 16.44 -12.21 11.34
CA SER A 152 15.96 -12.72 12.63
C SER A 152 17.08 -13.17 13.58
N THR A 153 18.34 -13.18 13.15
CA THR A 153 19.48 -13.61 13.99
C THR A 153 20.62 -12.61 14.02
N ASN A 154 21.35 -12.50 15.13
CA ASN A 154 22.57 -11.70 15.27
C ASN A 154 23.61 -12.52 16.03
N ASN A 155 24.73 -12.88 15.39
CA ASN A 155 25.73 -13.81 15.95
C ASN A 155 25.09 -15.09 16.51
N GLU A 156 24.21 -15.73 15.71
CA GLU A 156 23.48 -16.96 16.06
C GLU A 156 22.41 -16.82 17.17
N GLU A 157 22.32 -15.67 17.84
CA GLU A 157 21.25 -15.37 18.78
C GLU A 157 20.01 -14.79 18.08
N ALA A 158 18.83 -14.97 18.66
CA ALA A 158 17.60 -14.39 18.15
C ALA A 158 17.65 -12.84 18.23
N PHE A 159 17.44 -12.18 17.10
CA PHE A 159 17.39 -10.73 17.00
C PHE A 159 15.95 -10.24 16.89
N VAL A 160 15.55 -9.34 17.79
CA VAL A 160 14.21 -8.76 17.83
C VAL A 160 14.29 -7.28 17.46
N TRP A 161 13.57 -6.88 16.41
CA TRP A 161 13.46 -5.49 16.00
C TRP A 161 12.58 -4.72 16.99
N ASP A 162 12.95 -3.48 17.33
CA ASP A 162 12.08 -2.64 18.17
C ASP A 162 10.80 -2.28 17.40
N CYS A 163 10.94 -1.99 16.11
CA CYS A 163 9.81 -1.70 15.24
C CYS A 163 9.99 -2.33 13.86
N VAL A 164 8.91 -2.94 13.34
CA VAL A 164 8.82 -3.34 11.92
C VAL A 164 7.65 -2.63 11.28
N ILE A 165 7.91 -1.90 10.20
CA ILE A 165 6.89 -1.16 9.46
C ILE A 165 6.74 -1.79 8.07
N PHE A 166 5.51 -2.12 7.72
CA PHE A 166 5.14 -2.67 6.42
C PHE A 166 4.36 -1.62 5.63
N ASP A 167 5.00 -1.01 4.62
CA ASP A 167 4.32 -0.10 3.71
C ASP A 167 3.60 -0.87 2.59
N LYS A 168 2.44 -0.39 2.17
CA LYS A 168 1.54 -1.07 1.22
C LYS A 168 1.23 -2.50 1.66
N ALA A 169 0.90 -2.69 2.94
CA ALA A 169 0.66 -4.01 3.54
C ALA A 169 -0.44 -4.84 2.84
N HIS A 170 -1.34 -4.22 2.08
CA HIS A 170 -2.29 -4.97 1.24
C HIS A 170 -1.61 -5.81 0.15
N GLU A 171 -0.36 -5.53 -0.25
CA GLU A 171 0.38 -6.39 -1.19
C GLU A 171 0.68 -7.78 -0.60
N ILE A 172 0.72 -7.91 0.73
CA ILE A 172 0.96 -9.17 1.42
C ILE A 172 -0.28 -9.71 2.14
N LYS A 173 -1.49 -9.29 1.75
CA LYS A 173 -2.75 -9.70 2.38
C LYS A 173 -3.08 -11.20 2.28
N ASN A 174 -2.43 -11.93 1.38
CA ASN A 174 -2.71 -13.35 1.19
C ASN A 174 -1.90 -14.21 2.17
N GLN A 175 -2.59 -14.83 3.14
CA GLN A 175 -2.01 -15.71 4.16
C GLN A 175 -1.24 -16.92 3.61
N SER A 176 -1.59 -17.42 2.41
CA SER A 176 -0.90 -18.55 1.81
C SER A 176 0.42 -18.15 1.15
N SER A 177 0.62 -16.86 0.89
CA SER A 177 1.83 -16.35 0.26
C SER A 177 3.05 -16.53 1.15
N LYS A 178 4.18 -16.88 0.54
CA LYS A 178 5.47 -16.98 1.25
C LYS A 178 5.85 -15.64 1.89
N SER A 179 5.53 -14.52 1.23
CA SER A 179 5.77 -13.17 1.74
C SER A 179 4.99 -12.87 3.01
N PHE A 180 3.71 -13.27 3.11
CA PHE A 180 2.95 -13.14 4.35
C PHE A 180 3.58 -13.94 5.48
N LYS A 181 3.92 -15.22 5.24
CA LYS A 181 4.55 -16.07 6.26
C LYS A 181 5.89 -15.50 6.75
N ALA A 182 6.69 -14.95 5.86
CA ALA A 182 7.94 -14.28 6.24
C ALA A 182 7.70 -13.00 7.07
N ALA A 183 6.72 -12.20 6.69
CA ALA A 183 6.32 -11.00 7.43
C ALA A 183 5.67 -11.33 8.78
N ASP A 184 5.02 -12.49 8.91
CA ASP A 184 4.39 -12.93 10.14
C ASP A 184 5.41 -13.44 11.17
N VAL A 185 6.48 -14.09 10.73
CA VAL A 185 7.49 -14.70 11.60
C VAL A 185 8.61 -13.71 12.01
N ILE A 186 8.83 -12.62 11.28
CA ILE A 186 9.91 -11.66 11.62
C ILE A 186 9.75 -11.13 13.07
N PRO A 187 10.74 -11.33 13.96
CA PRO A 187 10.61 -10.93 15.35
C PRO A 187 10.59 -9.41 15.52
N ALA A 188 9.56 -8.89 16.19
CA ALA A 188 9.38 -7.47 16.42
C ALA A 188 8.70 -7.22 17.78
N LYS A 189 9.07 -6.14 18.47
CA LYS A 189 8.33 -5.68 19.66
C LYS A 189 6.99 -5.04 19.26
N THR A 190 7.03 -4.16 18.26
CA THR A 190 5.84 -3.49 17.70
C THR A 190 5.85 -3.50 16.17
N ARG A 191 4.68 -3.72 15.56
CA ARG A 191 4.47 -3.71 14.11
C ARG A 191 3.54 -2.60 13.66
N PHE A 192 3.88 -1.88 12.61
CA PHE A 192 2.99 -0.91 11.98
C PHE A 192 2.71 -1.30 10.54
N LEU A 193 1.43 -1.42 10.18
CA LEU A 193 1.02 -1.73 8.82
C LEU A 193 0.42 -0.47 8.20
N LEU A 194 1.00 -0.02 7.10
CA LEU A 194 0.46 1.08 6.31
C LEU A 194 -0.32 0.48 5.15
N SER A 195 -1.62 0.75 5.10
CA SER A 195 -2.45 0.35 3.98
C SER A 195 -3.34 1.49 3.56
N SER A 196 -3.61 1.59 2.27
CA SER A 196 -4.59 2.54 1.74
C SER A 196 -5.79 1.84 1.10
N ALA A 197 -5.78 0.51 1.07
CA ALA A 197 -6.88 -0.28 0.53
C ALA A 197 -8.01 -0.34 1.57
N PRO A 198 -9.28 -0.28 1.15
CA PRO A 198 -10.41 -0.38 2.07
C PRO A 198 -10.42 -1.78 2.68
N VAL A 199 -9.96 -1.88 3.92
CA VAL A 199 -9.93 -3.13 4.70
C VAL A 199 -11.34 -3.67 4.98
N GLN A 200 -12.38 -2.87 4.74
CA GLN A 200 -13.77 -3.17 5.11
C GLN A 200 -14.51 -4.13 4.16
N ASN A 201 -14.10 -4.21 2.89
CA ASN A 201 -14.89 -4.95 1.89
C ASN A 201 -14.55 -6.42 1.80
N ASN A 202 -13.40 -6.84 2.32
CA ASN A 202 -12.97 -8.24 2.32
C ASN A 202 -12.54 -8.66 3.73
N LEU A 203 -13.39 -9.46 4.39
CA LEU A 203 -13.17 -9.91 5.77
C LEU A 203 -11.93 -10.79 5.91
N GLN A 204 -11.55 -11.54 4.87
CA GLN A 204 -10.32 -12.32 4.86
C GLN A 204 -9.09 -11.40 4.87
N GLU A 205 -9.10 -10.32 4.07
CA GLU A 205 -8.00 -9.34 4.05
C GLU A 205 -7.91 -8.57 5.38
N LEU A 206 -9.05 -8.20 5.95
CA LEU A 206 -9.13 -7.62 7.29
C LEU A 206 -8.49 -8.54 8.32
N TRP A 207 -8.85 -9.82 8.31
CA TRP A 207 -8.26 -10.79 9.21
C TRP A 207 -6.76 -10.90 9.00
N SER A 208 -6.29 -11.06 7.76
CA SER A 208 -4.86 -11.24 7.47
C SER A 208 -4.03 -10.03 7.91
N LEU A 209 -4.46 -8.80 7.63
CA LEU A 209 -3.74 -7.60 8.07
C LEU A 209 -3.76 -7.46 9.59
N THR A 210 -4.90 -7.73 10.22
CA THR A 210 -5.03 -7.66 11.69
C THR A 210 -4.18 -8.73 12.37
N HIS A 211 -4.15 -9.94 11.80
CA HIS A 211 -3.31 -11.04 12.24
C HIS A 211 -1.84 -10.66 12.17
N LEU A 212 -1.40 -10.11 11.04
CA LEU A 212 0.00 -9.71 10.83
C LEU A 212 0.43 -8.59 11.79
N ALA A 213 -0.45 -7.60 12.03
CA ALA A 213 -0.19 -6.51 12.99
C ALA A 213 -0.14 -7.03 14.43
N CYS A 214 -1.10 -7.87 14.84
CA CYS A 214 -1.27 -8.29 16.23
C CYS A 214 -0.66 -9.67 16.55
N GLN A 215 0.05 -10.30 15.60
CA GLN A 215 0.60 -11.66 15.73
C GLN A 215 -0.44 -12.69 16.20
N GLY A 216 -1.64 -12.64 15.62
CA GLY A 216 -2.74 -13.56 15.94
C GLY A 216 -3.40 -13.41 17.32
N SER A 217 -2.91 -12.52 18.19
CA SER A 217 -3.42 -12.36 19.56
C SER A 217 -4.85 -11.80 19.65
N LEU A 218 -5.31 -11.09 18.61
CA LEU A 218 -6.59 -10.37 18.64
C LEU A 218 -7.79 -11.19 18.12
N LEU A 219 -7.66 -11.81 16.94
CA LEU A 219 -8.76 -12.50 16.24
C LEU A 219 -8.59 -14.03 16.19
N GLY A 220 -7.49 -14.56 16.74
CA GLY A 220 -7.16 -15.97 16.66
C GLY A 220 -6.82 -16.45 15.24
N THR A 221 -7.02 -17.75 15.00
CA THR A 221 -6.74 -18.39 13.71
C THR A 221 -7.84 -18.11 12.68
N TYR A 222 -7.50 -18.18 11.39
CA TYR A 222 -8.45 -17.91 10.31
C TYR A 222 -9.69 -18.82 10.34
N PRO A 223 -9.59 -20.14 10.59
CA PRO A 223 -10.78 -21.00 10.68
C PRO A 223 -11.75 -20.57 11.80
N THR A 224 -11.22 -20.18 12.96
CA THR A 224 -12.02 -19.67 14.09
C THR A 224 -12.67 -18.35 13.73
N PHE A 225 -11.90 -17.41 13.16
CA PHE A 225 -12.44 -16.13 12.68
C PHE A 225 -13.53 -16.33 11.64
N ARG A 226 -13.33 -17.24 10.68
CA ARG A 226 -14.29 -17.53 9.62
C ARG A 226 -15.62 -18.03 10.18
N LYS A 227 -15.57 -18.90 11.17
CA LYS A 227 -16.77 -19.43 11.85
C LYS A 227 -17.50 -18.37 12.68
N LEU A 228 -16.75 -17.56 13.44
CA LEU A 228 -17.31 -16.60 14.39
C LEU A 228 -17.78 -15.29 13.74
N TYR A 229 -17.08 -14.82 12.71
CA TYR A 229 -17.30 -13.51 12.11
C TYR A 229 -17.66 -13.60 10.63
N GLU A 230 -16.80 -14.20 9.80
CA GLU A 230 -16.97 -14.16 8.34
C GLU A 230 -18.29 -14.80 7.87
N ASN A 231 -18.55 -16.05 8.25
CA ASN A 231 -19.73 -16.77 7.78
C ASN A 231 -21.05 -16.12 8.23
N PRO A 232 -21.24 -15.71 9.51
CA PRO A 232 -22.46 -15.01 9.92
C PRO A 232 -22.66 -13.67 9.21
N ILE A 233 -21.59 -12.88 9.02
CA ILE A 233 -21.68 -11.58 8.33
C ILE A 233 -22.03 -11.79 6.85
N MET A 234 -21.37 -12.74 6.18
CA MET A 234 -21.63 -13.02 4.77
C MET A 234 -23.05 -13.55 4.56
N ARG A 235 -23.53 -14.47 5.39
CA ARG A 235 -24.93 -14.94 5.35
C ARG A 235 -25.93 -13.79 5.54
N GLY A 236 -25.69 -12.89 6.48
CA GLY A 236 -26.55 -11.72 6.69
C GLY A 236 -26.57 -10.73 5.51
N ARG A 237 -25.58 -10.77 4.60
CA ARG A 237 -25.50 -9.93 3.40
C ARG A 237 -26.15 -10.59 2.17
N GLU A 238 -26.53 -11.86 2.24
CA GLU A 238 -27.17 -12.56 1.12
C GLU A 238 -28.57 -11.99 0.84
N LYS A 239 -28.94 -11.92 -0.45
CA LYS A 239 -30.22 -11.35 -0.90
C LYS A 239 -31.43 -12.03 -0.25
N HIS A 240 -31.35 -13.34 -0.06
CA HIS A 240 -32.41 -14.20 0.47
C HIS A 240 -32.25 -14.51 1.97
N ALA A 241 -31.36 -13.81 2.67
CA ALA A 241 -31.15 -14.00 4.10
C ALA A 241 -32.43 -13.71 4.90
N SER A 242 -32.75 -14.59 5.84
CA SER A 242 -33.87 -14.42 6.77
C SER A 242 -33.65 -13.20 7.69
N PRO A 243 -34.72 -12.63 8.28
CA PRO A 243 -34.57 -11.50 9.22
C PRO A 243 -33.63 -11.78 10.40
N SER A 244 -33.63 -13.02 10.90
CA SER A 244 -32.73 -13.45 11.98
C SER A 244 -31.27 -13.52 11.53
N GLU A 245 -30.98 -13.99 10.32
CA GLU A 245 -29.63 -14.01 9.76
C GLU A 245 -29.09 -12.60 9.50
N LYS A 246 -29.94 -11.69 9.02
CA LYS A 246 -29.58 -10.26 8.86
C LYS A 246 -29.24 -9.61 10.20
N ALA A 247 -30.08 -9.83 11.21
CA ALA A 247 -29.85 -9.31 12.56
C ALA A 247 -28.57 -9.88 13.19
N LEU A 248 -28.33 -11.20 13.03
CA LEU A 248 -27.10 -11.85 13.49
C LEU A 248 -25.87 -11.29 12.77
N GLY A 249 -25.92 -11.15 11.44
CA GLY A 249 -24.82 -10.60 10.64
C GLY A 249 -24.47 -9.18 11.06
N LEU A 250 -25.46 -8.32 11.31
CA LEU A 250 -25.24 -6.95 11.81
C LEU A 250 -24.58 -6.95 13.18
N LYS A 251 -25.13 -7.70 14.16
CA LYS A 251 -24.59 -7.79 15.52
C LYS A 251 -23.14 -8.32 15.52
N THR A 252 -22.85 -9.31 14.70
CA THR A 252 -21.50 -9.87 14.55
C THR A 252 -20.54 -8.85 13.92
N SER A 253 -21.00 -8.06 12.94
CA SER A 253 -20.22 -6.99 12.32
C SER A 253 -19.90 -5.86 13.30
N GLU A 254 -20.85 -5.47 14.14
CA GLU A 254 -20.66 -4.47 15.20
C GLU A 254 -19.66 -4.95 16.25
N SER A 255 -19.81 -6.21 16.70
CA SER A 255 -18.87 -6.87 17.60
C SER A 255 -17.44 -6.87 17.04
N LEU A 256 -17.27 -7.30 15.79
CA LEU A 256 -15.97 -7.29 15.11
C LEU A 256 -15.39 -5.87 15.06
N THR A 257 -16.21 -4.89 14.69
CA THR A 257 -15.80 -3.48 14.60
C THR A 257 -15.32 -2.97 15.97
N GLY A 258 -16.04 -3.29 17.05
CA GLY A 258 -15.65 -2.93 18.41
C GLY A 258 -14.29 -3.49 18.80
N VAL A 259 -14.00 -4.74 18.44
CA VAL A 259 -12.72 -5.41 18.74
C VAL A 259 -11.54 -4.79 17.98
N ILE A 260 -11.71 -4.49 16.68
CA ILE A 260 -10.60 -4.00 15.83
C ILE A 260 -10.39 -2.49 15.90
N LYS A 261 -11.39 -1.71 16.29
CA LYS A 261 -11.35 -0.23 16.28
C LYS A 261 -10.12 0.36 17.02
N PRO A 262 -9.68 -0.17 18.17
CA PRO A 262 -8.48 0.34 18.86
C PRO A 262 -7.15 0.04 18.15
N TYR A 263 -7.16 -0.78 17.10
CA TYR A 263 -5.98 -1.26 16.38
C TYR A 263 -5.90 -0.72 14.94
N ILE A 264 -6.95 -0.07 14.45
CA ILE A 264 -7.02 0.44 13.07
C ILE A 264 -7.41 1.91 13.10
N LEU A 265 -6.51 2.78 12.65
CA LEU A 265 -6.83 4.18 12.39
C LEU A 265 -7.13 4.35 10.90
N ARG A 266 -8.41 4.54 10.56
CA ARG A 266 -8.89 4.76 9.19
C ARG A 266 -9.56 6.13 9.11
N ARG A 267 -9.04 6.98 8.25
CA ARG A 267 -9.63 8.29 7.93
C ARG A 267 -9.67 8.50 6.43
N THR A 268 -10.74 9.09 5.97
CA THR A 268 -10.93 9.47 4.56
C THR A 268 -10.58 10.93 4.32
N LYS A 269 -10.39 11.30 3.07
CA LYS A 269 -10.21 12.72 2.70
C LYS A 269 -11.45 13.55 3.05
N GLU A 270 -12.63 12.95 2.93
CA GLU A 270 -13.90 13.56 3.28
C GLU A 270 -13.99 13.81 4.79
N ASP A 271 -13.53 12.87 5.62
CA ASP A 271 -13.49 13.04 7.08
C ASP A 271 -12.62 14.24 7.46
N ILE A 272 -11.44 14.39 6.84
CA ILE A 272 -10.57 15.55 7.10
C ILE A 272 -11.22 16.85 6.67
N GLN A 273 -11.86 16.88 5.50
CA GLN A 273 -12.52 18.10 5.00
C GLN A 273 -13.68 18.53 5.90
N ARG A 274 -14.35 17.58 6.56
CA ARG A 274 -15.40 17.88 7.55
C ARG A 274 -14.78 18.40 8.84
N GLU A 275 -13.76 17.73 9.37
CA GLU A 275 -13.05 18.17 10.57
C GLU A 275 -12.46 19.58 10.40
N SER A 276 -11.91 19.91 9.23
CA SER A 276 -11.35 21.25 8.98
C SER A 276 -12.43 22.34 8.94
N LYS A 277 -13.64 22.02 8.45
CA LYS A 277 -14.77 22.97 8.43
C LYS A 277 -15.38 23.18 9.82
N GLU A 278 -15.43 22.13 10.63
CA GLU A 278 -15.95 22.22 12.01
C GLU A 278 -14.99 22.98 12.93
N GLN A 279 -13.69 23.02 12.62
CA GLN A 279 -12.67 23.76 13.37
C GLN A 279 -12.56 25.25 12.98
N GLU A 280 -13.17 25.68 11.88
CA GLU A 280 -13.34 27.09 11.51
C GLU A 280 -14.77 27.55 11.81
N PRO A 281 -15.11 27.94 13.05
CA PRO A 281 -16.38 28.59 13.32
C PRO A 281 -16.36 30.00 12.73
N ASP A 282 -17.37 30.30 11.91
CA ASP A 282 -17.83 31.63 11.47
C ASP A 282 -16.95 32.82 11.91
N LYS A 283 -15.85 33.05 11.17
CA LYS A 283 -15.18 34.35 11.16
C LYS A 283 -15.31 34.97 9.79
N GLU A 284 -16.34 35.79 9.64
CA GLU A 284 -16.37 36.88 8.67
C GLU A 284 -15.19 37.82 8.98
N ASN A 285 -14.04 37.60 8.35
CA ASN A 285 -12.98 38.61 8.19
C ASN A 285 -12.02 38.19 7.07
N PRO A 286 -11.94 38.95 5.96
CA PRO A 286 -10.99 38.68 4.88
C PRO A 286 -9.65 39.35 5.21
N VAL A 287 -8.79 38.67 5.97
CA VAL A 287 -7.37 39.05 6.02
C VAL A 287 -6.54 37.83 5.62
N ALA A 288 -6.05 37.89 4.39
CA ALA A 288 -5.24 36.87 3.77
C ALA A 288 -3.90 36.72 4.51
N THR A 289 -3.77 35.67 5.31
CA THR A 289 -2.46 35.07 5.65
C THR A 289 -2.31 33.80 4.83
N ASP A 290 -1.39 33.84 3.87
CA ASP A 290 -1.19 32.90 2.76
C ASP A 290 -0.61 31.52 3.15
N SER A 291 -0.77 31.05 4.39
CA SER A 291 -0.13 29.81 4.89
C SER A 291 -1.05 28.61 5.06
N VAL A 292 -2.35 28.71 4.75
CA VAL A 292 -3.28 27.56 4.72
C VAL A 292 -3.92 27.43 3.35
N LYS A 293 -3.10 27.32 2.32
CA LYS A 293 -3.51 26.70 1.06
C LYS A 293 -2.91 25.30 1.05
N MET A 294 -3.54 24.40 1.80
CA MET A 294 -3.68 23.03 1.28
C MET A 294 -4.07 23.23 -0.18
N ALA A 295 -3.24 22.76 -1.11
CA ALA A 295 -3.58 22.75 -2.52
C ALA A 295 -5.06 22.39 -2.57
N GLN A 296 -5.90 23.36 -2.95
CA GLN A 296 -7.27 23.12 -3.34
C GLN A 296 -7.07 22.15 -4.49
N ASN A 297 -7.02 20.86 -4.15
CA ASN A 297 -6.85 19.80 -5.09
C ASN A 297 -8.08 19.98 -5.94
N SER A 298 -7.87 20.59 -7.10
CA SER A 298 -8.75 20.56 -8.26
C SER A 298 -9.51 19.26 -8.12
N LYS A 299 -10.83 19.33 -7.85
CA LYS A 299 -11.67 18.13 -7.83
C LYS A 299 -11.15 17.28 -8.98
N LYS A 300 -10.53 16.14 -8.69
CA LYS A 300 -10.12 15.23 -9.75
C LYS A 300 -11.44 14.76 -10.31
N ASN A 301 -11.89 15.48 -11.33
CA ASN A 301 -13.05 15.10 -12.09
C ASN A 301 -12.53 13.93 -12.92
N ASP A 302 -12.72 12.73 -12.37
CA ASP A 302 -12.47 11.51 -13.11
C ASP A 302 -13.54 11.46 -14.21
N LEU A 303 -13.14 11.86 -15.42
CA LEU A 303 -13.98 11.78 -16.60
C LEU A 303 -13.94 10.35 -17.10
N VAL A 304 -15.00 9.59 -16.82
CA VAL A 304 -15.19 8.26 -17.41
C VAL A 304 -15.77 8.46 -18.80
N VAL A 305 -14.91 8.35 -19.81
CA VAL A 305 -15.36 8.40 -21.21
C VAL A 305 -15.69 6.98 -21.66
N TRP A 306 -16.97 6.73 -21.92
CA TRP A 306 -17.43 5.48 -22.50
C TRP A 306 -17.13 5.51 -24.00
N VAL A 307 -16.16 4.71 -24.41
CA VAL A 307 -15.78 4.55 -25.81
C VAL A 307 -16.55 3.35 -26.36
N TYR A 308 -17.27 3.53 -27.46
CA TYR A 308 -17.92 2.42 -28.15
C TYR A 308 -16.87 1.49 -28.75
N LEU A 309 -17.15 0.18 -28.72
CA LEU A 309 -16.30 -0.80 -29.39
C LEU A 309 -16.25 -0.48 -30.89
N SER A 310 -15.08 -0.64 -31.51
CA SER A 310 -14.98 -0.59 -32.97
C SER A 310 -15.83 -1.72 -33.59
N PRO A 311 -16.26 -1.60 -34.86
CA PRO A 311 -17.02 -2.67 -35.52
C PRO A 311 -16.31 -4.04 -35.49
N LEU A 312 -14.96 -4.03 -35.54
CA LEU A 312 -14.15 -5.23 -35.41
C LEU A 312 -14.20 -5.79 -33.97
N GLN A 313 -14.05 -4.94 -32.96
CA GLN A 313 -14.14 -5.35 -31.55
C GLN A 313 -15.54 -5.88 -31.21
N GLU A 314 -16.60 -5.21 -31.67
CA GLU A 314 -17.98 -5.64 -31.44
C GLU A 314 -18.25 -7.02 -32.07
N ARG A 315 -17.76 -7.23 -33.30
CA ARG A 315 -17.88 -8.51 -34.00
C ARG A 315 -17.14 -9.64 -33.26
N LEU A 316 -15.90 -9.40 -32.85
CA LEU A 316 -15.10 -10.34 -32.06
C LEU A 316 -15.77 -10.66 -30.72
N TYR A 317 -16.29 -9.64 -30.03
CA TYR A 317 -16.97 -9.78 -28.75
C TYR A 317 -18.27 -10.60 -28.87
N LYS A 318 -19.09 -10.33 -29.89
CA LYS A 318 -20.31 -11.10 -30.18
C LYS A 318 -19.99 -12.55 -30.54
N LYS A 319 -18.95 -12.79 -31.36
CA LYS A 319 -18.49 -14.15 -31.67
C LYS A 319 -18.00 -14.87 -30.41
N PHE A 320 -17.17 -14.22 -29.59
CA PHE A 320 -16.70 -14.76 -28.31
C PHE A 320 -17.86 -15.19 -27.39
N ILE A 321 -18.91 -14.36 -27.26
CA ILE A 321 -20.10 -14.69 -26.47
C ILE A 321 -20.90 -15.85 -27.08
N SER A 322 -20.92 -15.98 -28.40
CA SER A 322 -21.65 -17.06 -29.07
C SER A 322 -20.94 -18.42 -29.05
N THR A 323 -19.63 -18.45 -28.76
CA THR A 323 -18.85 -19.69 -28.68
C THR A 323 -19.28 -20.50 -27.46
N ARG A 324 -19.77 -21.73 -27.67
CA ARG A 324 -20.32 -22.63 -26.63
C ARG A 324 -19.31 -23.07 -25.55
N CYS A 325 -18.03 -22.71 -25.68
CA CYS A 325 -16.95 -23.04 -24.75
C CYS A 325 -16.64 -21.90 -23.74
N LEU A 326 -17.58 -20.98 -23.53
CA LEU A 326 -17.46 -19.85 -22.59
C LEU A 326 -16.96 -20.26 -21.20
N ALA A 327 -17.31 -21.45 -20.69
CA ALA A 327 -16.88 -21.88 -19.35
C ALA A 327 -15.35 -22.16 -19.24
N ASP A 328 -14.72 -22.70 -20.28
CA ASP A 328 -13.29 -23.03 -20.29
C ASP A 328 -12.42 -21.85 -20.76
N LEU A 329 -13.01 -20.85 -21.41
CA LEU A 329 -12.34 -19.60 -21.83
C LEU A 329 -12.49 -18.46 -20.81
N LEU A 330 -13.60 -18.39 -20.05
CA LEU A 330 -13.79 -17.39 -18.99
C LEU A 330 -12.89 -17.61 -17.76
N THR A 331 -12.29 -18.79 -17.62
CA THR A 331 -11.20 -19.02 -16.66
C THR A 331 -9.93 -18.24 -17.05
N ASN A 332 -9.78 -17.89 -18.34
CA ASN A 332 -8.76 -16.98 -18.87
C ASN A 332 -9.40 -15.66 -19.34
N ASN A 333 -9.78 -14.80 -18.39
CA ASN A 333 -10.32 -13.43 -18.64
C ASN A 333 -9.44 -12.53 -19.53
N ASP A 334 -8.22 -12.95 -19.85
CA ASP A 334 -7.26 -12.19 -20.64
C ASP A 334 -7.73 -11.94 -22.07
N SER A 335 -8.41 -12.87 -22.74
CA SER A 335 -8.83 -12.70 -24.15
C SER A 335 -9.90 -11.61 -24.31
N LEU A 336 -10.86 -11.52 -23.38
CA LEU A 336 -11.82 -10.41 -23.35
C LEU A 336 -11.15 -9.08 -23.06
N MET A 337 -10.22 -9.04 -22.09
CA MET A 337 -9.43 -7.85 -21.78
C MET A 337 -8.56 -7.41 -22.97
N LYS A 338 -8.00 -8.36 -23.73
CA LYS A 338 -7.25 -8.12 -24.96
C LYS A 338 -8.15 -7.48 -26.02
N ILE A 339 -9.31 -8.06 -26.34
CA ILE A 339 -10.27 -7.51 -27.32
C ILE A 339 -10.69 -6.08 -26.95
N CYS A 340 -11.00 -5.83 -25.67
CA CYS A 340 -11.36 -4.50 -25.17
C CYS A 340 -10.20 -3.49 -25.28
N ASN A 341 -8.95 -3.93 -25.17
CA ASN A 341 -7.79 -3.05 -25.27
C ASN A 341 -7.36 -2.80 -26.72
N HIS A 342 -7.24 -3.86 -27.53
CA HIS A 342 -6.98 -3.82 -28.96
C HIS A 342 -7.16 -5.24 -29.55
N PRO A 343 -7.89 -5.42 -30.67
CA PRO A 343 -8.13 -6.75 -31.25
C PRO A 343 -6.84 -7.54 -31.49
N ARG A 344 -5.78 -6.90 -32.02
CA ARG A 344 -4.46 -7.51 -32.28
C ARG A 344 -3.67 -8.01 -31.06
N LEU A 345 -4.13 -7.78 -29.83
CA LEU A 345 -3.53 -8.41 -28.64
C LEU A 345 -3.89 -9.90 -28.50
N LEU A 346 -4.84 -10.38 -29.30
CA LEU A 346 -5.12 -11.79 -29.44
C LEU A 346 -3.99 -12.48 -30.21
N THR A 347 -3.58 -13.65 -29.71
CA THR A 347 -2.65 -14.54 -30.39
C THR A 347 -3.30 -15.14 -31.64
N VAL A 348 -2.48 -15.62 -32.58
CA VAL A 348 -2.95 -16.29 -33.80
C VAL A 348 -3.90 -17.45 -33.49
N ARG A 349 -3.62 -18.21 -32.42
CA ARG A 349 -4.48 -19.29 -31.94
C ARG A 349 -5.83 -18.77 -31.46
N GLU A 350 -5.85 -17.75 -30.61
CA GLU A 350 -7.09 -17.12 -30.11
C GLU A 350 -7.92 -16.54 -31.27
N TYR A 351 -7.27 -15.99 -32.31
CA TYR A 351 -7.94 -15.54 -33.52
C TYR A 351 -8.55 -16.68 -34.33
N SER A 352 -7.80 -17.76 -34.55
CA SER A 352 -8.28 -18.93 -35.31
C SER A 352 -9.44 -19.67 -34.65
N GLU A 353 -9.56 -19.56 -33.32
CA GLU A 353 -10.68 -20.10 -32.55
C GLU A 353 -11.92 -19.18 -32.60
N LEU A 354 -11.76 -17.91 -32.99
CA LEU A 354 -12.81 -16.87 -33.01
C LEU A 354 -13.26 -16.44 -34.42
N LEU A 355 -12.43 -16.63 -35.46
CA LEU A 355 -12.70 -16.25 -36.84
C LEU A 355 -12.24 -17.36 -37.81
N ASP A 356 -13.03 -17.62 -38.85
CA ASP A 356 -12.58 -18.39 -40.01
C ASP A 356 -11.56 -17.56 -40.80
N TRP A 357 -10.46 -18.21 -41.21
CA TRP A 357 -9.29 -17.58 -41.83
C TRP A 357 -9.59 -16.77 -43.10
N ASP A 358 -10.68 -17.07 -43.80
CA ASP A 358 -11.04 -16.44 -45.08
C ASP A 358 -11.67 -15.03 -44.94
N GLU A 359 -12.07 -14.59 -43.74
CA GLU A 359 -12.66 -13.24 -43.54
C GLU A 359 -11.62 -12.14 -43.24
N LEU A 360 -10.36 -12.52 -43.05
CA LEU A 360 -9.26 -11.60 -42.88
C LEU A 360 -8.69 -11.31 -44.26
N GLY A 361 -8.91 -10.11 -44.81
CA GLY A 361 -8.19 -9.62 -45.99
C GLY A 361 -6.69 -9.40 -45.72
N LEU A 362 -6.04 -10.31 -44.99
CA LEU A 362 -4.63 -10.43 -44.77
C LEU A 362 -4.10 -11.38 -45.85
N ASP A 363 -3.64 -10.81 -46.96
CA ASP A 363 -2.96 -11.59 -48.00
C ASP A 363 -1.64 -12.12 -47.43
N LEU A 364 -1.67 -13.37 -46.95
CA LEU A 364 -0.52 -14.10 -46.40
C LEU A 364 -0.11 -15.25 -47.35
N SER A 365 -0.18 -15.02 -48.66
CA SER A 365 0.21 -16.00 -49.68
C SER A 365 1.72 -16.32 -49.74
N HIS A 366 2.50 -15.98 -48.71
CA HIS A 366 3.87 -16.45 -48.56
C HIS A 366 3.98 -17.32 -47.30
N SER A 367 3.81 -18.61 -47.54
CA SER A 367 3.94 -19.72 -46.61
C SER A 367 5.40 -19.97 -46.17
N GLU A 368 6.10 -18.93 -45.71
CA GLU A 368 7.42 -19.03 -45.04
C GLU A 368 7.46 -18.35 -43.66
N PHE A 369 6.35 -17.76 -43.19
CA PHE A 369 6.31 -16.98 -41.93
C PHE A 369 5.89 -17.78 -40.68
N ILE A 370 6.20 -19.07 -40.60
CA ILE A 370 5.71 -19.94 -39.50
C ILE A 370 6.70 -20.06 -38.32
N GLU A 371 7.97 -19.64 -38.44
CA GLU A 371 8.95 -19.86 -37.34
C GLU A 371 9.39 -18.63 -36.53
N ASP A 372 9.14 -17.39 -36.96
CA ASP A 372 9.65 -16.19 -36.25
C ASP A 372 8.56 -15.22 -35.79
N PHE A 373 7.61 -15.70 -34.97
CA PHE A 373 6.79 -14.81 -34.12
C PHE A 373 7.56 -14.46 -32.83
N ASP A 374 8.74 -13.86 -33.01
CA ASP A 374 9.48 -13.23 -31.94
C ASP A 374 8.75 -11.93 -31.53
N GLU A 375 8.71 -11.60 -30.24
CA GLU A 375 7.92 -10.51 -29.62
C GLU A 375 8.22 -9.09 -30.17
N ASN A 376 9.06 -8.95 -31.19
CA ASN A 376 9.53 -7.69 -31.75
C ASN A 376 9.07 -7.38 -33.19
N ASN A 377 8.34 -8.27 -33.88
CA ASN A 377 7.83 -7.97 -35.23
C ASN A 377 6.36 -7.52 -35.22
N MET A 378 6.12 -6.34 -34.65
CA MET A 378 4.95 -5.55 -34.99
C MET A 378 5.11 -5.15 -36.46
N PHE A 379 4.44 -5.85 -37.39
CA PHE A 379 4.34 -5.46 -38.79
C PHE A 379 4.09 -3.94 -38.85
N TRP A 380 4.90 -3.21 -39.63
CA TRP A 380 4.79 -1.76 -39.82
C TRP A 380 3.44 -1.39 -40.42
N LEU A 381 2.41 -1.33 -39.57
CA LEU A 381 1.10 -0.83 -39.89
C LEU A 381 1.09 0.67 -39.59
N PRO A 382 0.56 1.51 -40.48
CA PRO A 382 0.36 2.92 -40.21
C PRO A 382 -0.40 3.11 -38.90
N SER A 383 0.06 4.06 -38.08
CA SER A 383 -0.58 4.39 -36.79
C SER A 383 -2.08 4.67 -36.92
N GLU A 384 -2.50 5.18 -38.07
CA GLU A 384 -3.90 5.42 -38.46
C GLU A 384 -4.74 4.13 -38.44
N ASN A 385 -4.20 3.01 -38.95
CA ASN A 385 -4.91 1.73 -38.96
C ASN A 385 -5.06 1.16 -37.54
N LEU A 386 -4.01 1.27 -36.72
CA LEU A 386 -4.07 0.84 -35.31
C LEU A 386 -5.08 1.66 -34.51
N ILE A 387 -5.15 2.97 -34.76
CA ILE A 387 -6.12 3.85 -34.12
C ILE A 387 -7.54 3.46 -34.55
N GLN A 388 -7.79 3.27 -35.85
CA GLN A 388 -9.09 2.86 -36.39
C GLN A 388 -9.57 1.51 -35.84
N GLU A 389 -8.69 0.50 -35.80
CA GLU A 389 -9.03 -0.84 -35.29
C GLU A 389 -9.30 -0.85 -33.78
N SER A 390 -8.58 -0.01 -33.01
CA SER A 390 -8.65 0.05 -31.55
C SER A 390 -9.96 0.65 -31.01
N GLY A 391 -10.69 1.41 -31.84
CA GLY A 391 -11.85 2.19 -31.42
C GLY A 391 -11.53 3.31 -30.42
N LYS A 392 -10.27 3.56 -30.08
CA LYS A 392 -9.87 4.53 -29.05
C LYS A 392 -9.95 5.97 -29.55
N ILE A 393 -10.16 6.88 -28.60
CA ILE A 393 -10.17 8.32 -28.85
C ILE A 393 -8.76 8.77 -29.23
N ALA A 394 -8.62 9.33 -30.43
CA ALA A 394 -7.46 10.13 -30.81
C ALA A 394 -7.65 11.54 -30.24
N PHE A 395 -6.72 11.96 -29.37
CA PHE A 395 -6.61 13.36 -29.00
C PHE A 395 -5.87 14.08 -30.13
N LEU A 396 -6.56 14.99 -30.81
CA LEU A 396 -5.97 15.88 -31.81
C LEU A 396 -4.99 16.87 -31.17
#